data_AF-A0A1B9L920-F1
#
_entry.id   AF-A0A1B9L920-F1
#
_cell.length_a   1.000
_cell.length_b   1.000
_cell.length_c   1.000
_cell.angle_alpha   90.00
_cell.angle_beta   90.00
_cell.angle_gamma   90.00
#
_symmetry.space_group_name_H-M   'P 1'
#
loop_
_entity.id
_entity.type
_entity.pdbx_description
1 polymer ?
#
loop_
_entity_poly.entity_id
_entity_poly.type
_entity_poly.pdbx_seq_one_letter_code
_entity_poly.pdbx_strand_id
1 'polypeptide(L)'
;MPESILQEDTILEKLNQQADIHSLLTVAIKLINDNVNKLILKVFRKEPHAIKFVIPSLVGKNGPLNDTSVCLKLLYVLGIISREDYEDIELLIAILDELEQDDRQYTYLDDEILGPISLLHDMVLPPSWESQHEKAKQSGIVDTLKSSMYQNRYQQMIRSALIIAITDLTLRIINKEHINYFP
;
A
#
# COMPACT_ATOMS: atom_id res chain seq x y z
N MET A 1 17.53 -15.38 -13.21
CA MET A 1 17.14 -14.27 -12.33
C MET A 1 16.26 -14.85 -11.25
N PRO A 2 16.53 -14.59 -9.95
CA PRO A 2 15.69 -15.13 -8.88
C PRO A 2 14.26 -14.59 -9.05
N GLU A 3 13.27 -15.46 -8.88
CA GLU A 3 11.84 -15.18 -9.14
C GLU A 3 11.31 -13.98 -8.32
N SER A 4 11.89 -13.72 -7.14
CA SER A 4 11.54 -12.58 -6.28
C SER A 4 11.86 -11.23 -6.90
N ILE A 5 13.00 -11.09 -7.58
CA ILE A 5 13.41 -9.82 -8.22
C ILE A 5 12.45 -9.50 -9.37
N LEU A 6 12.02 -10.51 -10.12
CA LEU A 6 11.06 -10.31 -11.21
C LEU A 6 9.68 -9.84 -10.70
N GLN A 7 9.27 -10.31 -9.52
CA GLN A 7 8.02 -9.91 -8.89
C GLN A 7 8.07 -8.46 -8.40
N GLU A 8 9.16 -8.06 -7.74
CA GLU A 8 9.41 -6.68 -7.32
C GLU A 8 9.37 -5.73 -8.52
N ASP A 9 10.14 -6.02 -9.58
CA ASP A 9 10.18 -5.22 -10.81
C ASP A 9 8.78 -5.04 -11.42
N THR A 10 7.98 -6.11 -11.42
CA THR A 10 6.60 -6.07 -11.96
C THR A 10 5.69 -5.17 -11.12
N ILE A 11 5.83 -5.17 -9.79
CA ILE A 11 5.05 -4.31 -8.89
C ILE A 11 5.47 -2.86 -9.11
N LEU A 12 6.78 -2.59 -9.09
CA LEU A 12 7.34 -1.25 -9.32
C LEU A 12 6.88 -0.68 -10.66
N GLU A 13 6.91 -1.47 -11.73
CA GLU A 13 6.48 -1.03 -13.06
C GLU A 13 5.00 -0.63 -13.05
N LYS A 14 4.12 -1.46 -12.49
CA LYS A 14 2.68 -1.18 -12.42
C LYS A 14 2.36 0.09 -11.63
N LEU A 15 3.03 0.30 -10.51
CA LEU A 15 2.82 1.48 -9.66
C LEU A 15 3.38 2.75 -10.33
N ASN A 16 4.55 2.67 -10.95
CA ASN A 16 5.16 3.82 -11.62
C ASN A 16 4.37 4.31 -12.83
N GLN A 17 3.61 3.45 -13.49
CA GLN A 17 2.73 3.82 -14.62
C GLN A 17 1.56 4.74 -14.22
N GLN A 18 1.19 4.80 -12.94
CA GLN A 18 0.03 5.57 -12.49
C GLN A 18 0.38 7.06 -12.36
N ALA A 19 -0.40 7.98 -12.94
CA ALA A 19 0.00 9.39 -13.00
C ALA A 19 -0.28 10.16 -11.70
N ASP A 20 -1.35 9.80 -10.99
CA ASP A 20 -1.89 10.50 -9.83
C ASP A 20 -1.99 9.58 -8.60
N ILE A 21 -2.26 10.15 -7.43
CA ILE A 21 -2.34 9.40 -6.17
C ILE A 21 -3.52 8.41 -6.15
N HIS A 22 -4.68 8.82 -6.67
CA HIS A 22 -5.86 7.96 -6.68
C HIS A 22 -5.59 6.72 -7.52
N SER A 23 -5.17 6.88 -8.78
CA SER A 23 -4.84 5.74 -9.66
C SER A 23 -3.72 4.85 -9.09
N LEU A 24 -2.71 5.45 -8.44
CA LEU A 24 -1.67 4.71 -7.74
C LEU A 24 -2.23 3.84 -6.62
N LEU A 25 -3.07 4.40 -5.75
CA LEU A 25 -3.67 3.68 -4.63
C LEU A 25 -4.66 2.61 -5.10
N THR A 26 -5.48 2.89 -6.12
CA THR A 26 -6.37 1.89 -6.73
C THR A 26 -5.59 0.67 -7.21
N VAL A 27 -4.48 0.88 -7.92
CA VAL A 27 -3.64 -0.23 -8.42
C VAL A 27 -2.91 -0.94 -7.28
N ALA A 28 -2.38 -0.19 -6.30
CA ALA A 28 -1.72 -0.75 -5.14
C ALA A 28 -2.65 -1.66 -4.32
N ILE A 29 -3.84 -1.17 -3.96
CA ILE A 29 -4.82 -1.93 -3.17
C ILE A 29 -5.28 -3.15 -3.95
N LYS A 30 -5.50 -3.04 -5.26
CA LYS A 30 -5.82 -4.22 -6.09
C LYS A 30 -4.72 -5.28 -6.02
N LEU A 31 -3.44 -4.89 -6.12
CA LEU A 31 -2.31 -5.82 -6.02
C LEU A 31 -2.23 -6.47 -4.63
N ILE A 32 -2.43 -5.69 -3.57
CA ILE A 32 -2.45 -6.18 -2.19
C ILE A 32 -3.61 -7.17 -2.01
N ASN A 33 -4.83 -6.80 -2.42
CA ASN A 33 -6.03 -7.63 -2.30
C ASN A 33 -5.88 -8.96 -3.04
N ASP A 34 -5.34 -8.95 -4.25
CA ASP A 34 -5.08 -10.17 -5.02
C ASP A 34 -4.12 -11.12 -4.27
N ASN A 35 -3.12 -10.58 -3.58
CA ASN A 35 -2.15 -11.39 -2.84
C ASN A 35 -2.64 -11.81 -1.45
N VAL A 36 -3.42 -10.98 -0.76
CA VAL A 36 -4.17 -11.35 0.45
C VAL A 36 -5.13 -12.50 0.15
N ASN A 37 -5.87 -12.42 -0.96
CA ASN A 37 -6.78 -13.48 -1.39
C ASN A 37 -6.04 -14.78 -1.75
N LYS A 38 -4.84 -14.71 -2.34
CA LYS A 38 -4.00 -15.89 -2.53
C LYS A 38 -3.52 -16.46 -1.19
N LEU A 39 -3.11 -15.60 -0.26
CA LEU A 39 -2.60 -15.99 1.05
C LEU A 39 -3.68 -16.70 1.86
N ILE A 40 -4.89 -16.16 1.94
CA ILE A 40 -5.99 -16.80 2.67
C ILE A 40 -6.34 -18.17 2.07
N LEU A 41 -6.32 -18.31 0.75
CA LEU A 41 -6.52 -19.62 0.10
C LEU A 41 -5.40 -20.62 0.41
N LYS A 42 -4.14 -20.17 0.51
CA LYS A 42 -3.01 -21.03 0.92
C LYS A 42 -3.21 -21.56 2.34
N VAL A 43 -3.69 -20.72 3.25
CA VAL A 43 -3.95 -21.07 4.66
C VAL A 43 -5.02 -22.15 4.75
N PHE A 44 -6.16 -21.98 4.07
CA PHE A 44 -7.26 -22.95 4.14
C PHE A 44 -7.03 -24.25 3.35
N ARG A 45 -6.25 -24.23 2.26
CA ARG A 45 -6.00 -25.42 1.42
C ARG A 45 -5.16 -26.51 2.09
N LYS A 46 -4.45 -26.21 3.18
CA LYS A 46 -3.61 -27.19 3.90
C LYS A 46 -4.34 -27.89 5.05
N GLU A 47 -5.62 -27.58 5.29
CA GLU A 47 -6.50 -28.21 6.29
C GLU A 47 -7.40 -29.28 5.61
N PRO A 48 -7.04 -30.59 5.63
CA PRO A 48 -7.73 -31.61 4.84
C PRO A 48 -9.23 -31.75 5.13
N HIS A 49 -9.69 -31.33 6.32
CA HIS A 49 -11.09 -31.39 6.73
C HIS A 49 -11.93 -30.17 6.30
N ALA A 50 -11.31 -28.99 6.12
CA ALA A 50 -12.02 -27.77 5.72
C ALA A 50 -12.39 -27.72 4.21
N ILE A 51 -11.60 -28.43 3.39
CA ILE A 51 -11.60 -28.31 1.92
C ILE A 51 -12.93 -28.71 1.27
N LYS A 52 -13.63 -29.71 1.81
CA LYS A 52 -14.81 -30.29 1.14
C LYS A 52 -16.13 -29.61 1.51
N PHE A 53 -16.21 -28.96 2.67
CA PHE A 53 -17.49 -28.49 3.23
C PHE A 53 -17.55 -27.01 3.60
N VAL A 54 -16.42 -26.36 3.88
CA VAL A 54 -16.40 -24.98 4.38
C VAL A 54 -15.86 -24.00 3.34
N ILE A 55 -14.79 -24.37 2.62
CA ILE A 55 -14.14 -23.49 1.62
C ILE A 55 -15.10 -23.01 0.51
N PRO A 56 -15.95 -23.85 -0.11
CA PRO A 56 -16.85 -23.39 -1.16
C PRO A 56 -17.87 -22.34 -0.67
N SER A 57 -18.29 -22.43 0.60
CA SER A 57 -19.22 -21.46 1.22
C SER A 57 -18.52 -20.17 1.64
N LEU A 58 -17.23 -20.24 2.00
CA LEU A 58 -16.42 -19.08 2.36
C LEU A 58 -15.87 -18.30 1.16
N VAL A 59 -15.62 -18.98 0.03
CA VAL A 59 -14.97 -18.45 -1.20
C VAL A 59 -15.96 -18.29 -2.37
N GLY A 60 -17.22 -18.69 -2.20
CA GLY A 60 -18.26 -18.50 -3.21
C GLY A 60 -18.52 -17.01 -3.52
N LYS A 61 -19.32 -16.71 -4.57
CA LYS A 61 -19.60 -15.32 -5.02
C LYS A 61 -20.07 -14.35 -3.92
N ASN A 62 -20.68 -14.85 -2.85
CA ASN A 62 -21.14 -14.07 -1.68
C ASN A 62 -20.46 -14.52 -0.37
N GLY A 63 -19.30 -15.15 -0.46
CA GLY A 63 -18.57 -15.65 0.70
C GLY A 63 -17.93 -14.49 1.49
N PRO A 64 -17.87 -14.58 2.84
CA PRO A 64 -17.27 -13.53 3.67
C PRO A 64 -15.78 -13.31 3.41
N LEU A 65 -15.08 -14.24 2.72
CA LEU A 65 -13.68 -14.08 2.33
C LEU A 65 -13.48 -13.32 1.01
N ASN A 66 -14.54 -12.81 0.38
CA ASN A 66 -14.40 -11.87 -0.73
C ASN A 66 -14.14 -10.44 -0.25
N ASP A 67 -14.42 -10.15 1.01
CA ASP A 67 -14.12 -8.87 1.65
C ASP A 67 -12.67 -8.88 2.16
N THR A 68 -11.84 -8.00 1.61
CA THR A 68 -10.44 -7.88 2.00
C THR A 68 -10.28 -7.51 3.47
N SER A 69 -11.11 -6.63 4.03
CA SER A 69 -11.01 -6.27 5.46
C SER A 69 -11.29 -7.47 6.36
N VAL A 70 -12.25 -8.33 5.98
CA VAL A 70 -12.52 -9.59 6.70
C VAL A 70 -11.32 -10.54 6.60
N CYS A 71 -10.74 -10.69 5.40
CA CYS A 71 -9.55 -11.51 5.20
C CYS A 71 -8.35 -11.02 6.01
N LEU A 72 -8.10 -9.70 6.04
CA LEU A 72 -7.01 -9.09 6.79
C LEU A 72 -7.16 -9.34 8.29
N LYS A 73 -8.36 -9.12 8.85
CA LYS A 73 -8.65 -9.41 10.27
C LYS A 73 -8.39 -10.87 10.62
N LEU A 74 -8.80 -11.79 9.75
CA LEU A 74 -8.59 -13.22 9.97
C LEU A 74 -7.10 -13.59 9.91
N LEU A 75 -6.37 -13.13 8.89
CA LEU A 75 -4.93 -13.37 8.77
C LEU A 75 -4.15 -12.80 9.95
N TYR A 76 -4.58 -11.65 10.47
CA TYR A 76 -4.00 -11.02 11.66
C TYR A 76 -4.26 -11.84 12.93
N VAL A 77 -5.51 -12.25 13.18
CA VAL A 77 -5.88 -13.07 14.35
C VAL A 77 -5.19 -14.44 14.33
N LEU A 78 -4.95 -15.00 13.15
CA LEU A 78 -4.18 -16.24 12.97
C LEU A 78 -2.65 -16.06 13.10
N GLY A 79 -2.17 -14.82 13.29
CA GLY A 79 -0.74 -14.53 13.46
C GLY A 79 0.08 -14.66 12.18
N ILE A 80 -0.56 -14.65 11.01
CA ILE A 80 0.13 -14.81 9.71
C ILE A 80 0.72 -13.49 9.23
N ILE A 81 -0.01 -12.39 9.41
CA ILE A 81 0.46 -11.03 9.12
C ILE A 81 0.79 -10.30 10.43
N SER A 82 1.74 -9.37 10.38
CA SER A 82 2.08 -8.56 11.55
C SER A 82 1.00 -7.49 11.81
N ARG A 83 1.09 -6.84 12.96
CA ARG A 83 0.26 -5.65 13.25
C ARG A 83 0.54 -4.53 12.26
N GLU A 84 1.81 -4.30 11.94
CA GLU A 84 2.25 -3.26 11.00
C GLU A 84 1.67 -3.52 9.60
N ASP A 85 1.79 -4.76 9.11
CA ASP A 85 1.20 -5.17 7.82
C ASP A 85 -0.32 -4.93 7.79
N TYR A 86 -1.02 -5.24 8.90
CA TYR A 86 -2.46 -5.05 9.02
C TYR A 86 -2.86 -3.56 9.02
N GLU A 87 -2.22 -2.76 9.88
CA GLU A 87 -2.51 -1.34 10.04
C GLU A 87 -2.20 -0.55 8.77
N ASP A 88 -1.09 -0.84 8.08
CA ASP A 88 -0.72 -0.18 6.83
C ASP A 88 -1.72 -0.45 5.71
N ILE A 89 -2.20 -1.70 5.57
CA ILE A 89 -3.17 -2.04 4.51
C ILE A 89 -4.52 -1.39 4.79
N GLU A 90 -5.02 -1.45 6.03
CA GLU A 90 -6.28 -0.79 6.40
C GLU A 90 -6.20 0.73 6.23
N LEU A 91 -5.05 1.34 6.55
CA LEU A 91 -4.82 2.76 6.31
C LEU A 91 -4.85 3.11 4.82
N LEU A 92 -4.19 2.32 3.96
CA LEU A 92 -4.23 2.53 2.51
C LEU A 92 -5.66 2.42 1.97
N ILE A 93 -6.43 1.41 2.41
CA ILE A 93 -7.84 1.24 2.05
C ILE A 93 -8.65 2.46 2.47
N ALA A 94 -8.50 2.91 3.72
CA ALA A 94 -9.21 4.09 4.23
C ALA A 94 -8.90 5.36 3.43
N ILE A 95 -7.64 5.57 3.03
CA ILE A 95 -7.26 6.70 2.17
C ILE A 95 -7.94 6.60 0.81
N LEU A 96 -7.94 5.42 0.17
CA LEU A 96 -8.60 5.25 -1.13
C LEU A 96 -10.12 5.44 -1.01
N ASP A 97 -10.75 4.91 0.02
CA ASP A 97 -12.21 5.03 0.22
C ASP A 97 -12.63 6.50 0.40
N GLU A 98 -11.80 7.32 1.07
CA GLU A 98 -12.03 8.77 1.19
C GLU A 98 -11.84 9.47 -0.15
N LEU A 99 -10.80 9.11 -0.91
CA LEU A 99 -10.54 9.63 -2.25
C LEU A 99 -11.65 9.28 -3.26
N GLU A 100 -12.29 8.12 -3.12
CA GLU A 100 -13.40 7.69 -3.98
C GLU A 100 -14.72 8.42 -3.65
N GLN A 101 -14.85 8.97 -2.44
CA GLN A 101 -16.02 9.71 -2.00
C GLN A 101 -15.96 11.21 -2.34
N ASP A 102 -14.77 11.73 -2.58
CA ASP A 102 -14.54 13.13 -2.93
C ASP A 102 -14.15 13.29 -4.41
N ASP A 103 -14.86 14.18 -5.12
CA ASP A 103 -14.59 14.48 -6.54
C ASP A 103 -13.35 15.38 -6.74
N ARG A 104 -12.64 15.76 -5.67
CA ARG A 104 -11.44 16.61 -5.73
C ARG A 104 -10.24 15.86 -6.29
N GLN A 105 -9.43 16.57 -7.07
CA GLN A 105 -8.12 16.07 -7.51
C GLN A 105 -7.06 16.38 -6.46
N TYR A 106 -6.63 15.34 -5.76
CA TYR A 106 -5.61 15.42 -4.72
C TYR A 106 -4.19 15.32 -5.28
N THR A 107 -3.28 15.97 -4.56
CA THR A 107 -1.84 16.01 -4.78
C THR A 107 -1.14 15.40 -3.56
N TYR A 108 0.07 14.83 -3.73
CA TYR A 108 0.84 14.27 -2.60
C TYR A 108 1.28 15.31 -1.55
N LEU A 109 1.03 16.60 -1.79
CA LEU A 109 1.35 17.69 -0.87
C LEU A 109 0.14 18.11 -0.04
N ASP A 110 -1.06 17.67 -0.41
CA ASP A 110 -2.28 17.98 0.34
C ASP A 110 -2.21 17.25 1.68
N ASP A 111 -2.59 17.92 2.77
CA ASP A 111 -2.46 17.39 4.13
C ASP A 111 -3.32 16.13 4.33
N GLU A 112 -4.44 16.05 3.62
CA GLU A 112 -5.34 14.90 3.55
C GLU A 112 -4.67 13.65 2.97
N ILE A 113 -3.58 13.82 2.20
CA ILE A 113 -2.78 12.72 1.67
C ILE A 113 -1.50 12.55 2.46
N LEU A 114 -0.72 13.64 2.60
CA LEU A 114 0.59 13.61 3.21
C LEU A 114 0.53 13.19 4.69
N GLY A 115 -0.47 13.66 5.43
CA GLY A 115 -0.70 13.31 6.82
C GLY A 115 -0.89 11.80 6.98
N PRO A 116 -1.91 11.20 6.34
CA PRO A 116 -2.14 9.76 6.42
C PRO A 116 -0.98 8.91 5.91
N ILE A 117 -0.41 9.17 4.73
CA ILE A 117 0.69 8.33 4.22
C ILE A 117 1.94 8.39 5.12
N SER A 118 2.14 9.47 5.88
CA SER A 118 3.26 9.58 6.82
C SER A 118 3.16 8.63 8.00
N LEU A 119 1.98 8.08 8.28
CA LEU A 119 1.73 7.13 9.36
C LEU A 119 2.04 5.69 8.97
N LEU A 120 2.27 5.41 7.68
CA LEU A 120 2.69 4.10 7.21
C LEU A 120 4.06 3.74 7.82
N HIS A 121 4.22 2.50 8.28
CA HIS A 121 5.38 2.10 9.06
C HIS A 121 6.70 2.20 8.28
N ASP A 122 6.69 1.85 6.98
CA ASP A 122 7.88 1.93 6.11
C ASP A 122 7.99 3.24 5.34
N MET A 123 7.11 4.21 5.58
CA MET A 123 7.18 5.48 4.88
C MET A 123 8.35 6.30 5.37
N VAL A 124 9.30 6.56 4.47
CA VAL A 124 10.42 7.46 4.73
C VAL A 124 10.19 8.76 3.97
N LEU A 125 9.63 9.76 4.66
CA LEU A 125 9.39 11.06 4.06
C LEU A 125 10.71 11.79 3.75
N PRO A 126 10.82 12.42 2.58
CA PRO A 126 11.93 13.30 2.28
C PRO A 126 11.95 14.49 3.26
N PRO A 127 13.14 15.05 3.58
CA PRO A 127 13.28 16.18 4.50
C PRO A 127 12.34 17.33 4.16
N SER A 128 11.70 17.91 5.19
CA SER A 128 10.64 18.90 5.01
C SER A 128 11.10 20.11 4.17
N TRP A 129 10.19 20.55 3.29
CA TRP A 129 10.43 21.63 2.32
C TRP A 129 10.71 22.99 2.99
N GLU A 130 10.12 23.24 4.17
CA GLU A 130 10.21 24.52 4.89
C GLU A 130 11.67 24.87 5.22
N SER A 131 12.45 23.88 5.64
CA SER A 131 13.88 24.01 5.96
C SER A 131 14.74 24.41 4.75
N GLN A 132 14.35 24.00 3.53
CA GLN A 132 15.08 24.32 2.30
C GLN A 132 14.60 25.63 1.67
N HIS A 133 13.31 25.92 1.75
CA HIS A 133 12.72 27.14 1.21
C HIS A 133 13.12 28.39 2.03
N GLU A 134 13.20 28.30 3.36
CA GLU A 134 13.73 29.39 4.19
C GLU A 134 15.16 29.76 3.82
N LYS A 135 16.04 28.75 3.62
CA LYS A 135 17.43 28.97 3.18
C LYS A 135 17.50 29.60 1.78
N ALA A 136 16.61 29.21 0.86
CA ALA A 136 16.56 29.77 -0.49
C ALA A 136 15.99 31.19 -0.54
N LYS A 137 14.98 31.48 0.29
CA LYS A 137 14.33 32.79 0.44
C LYS A 137 15.27 33.81 1.11
N GLN A 138 16.04 33.38 2.12
CA GLN A 138 17.08 34.19 2.77
C GLN A 138 18.22 34.57 1.81
N SER A 139 18.43 33.82 0.73
CA SER A 139 19.42 34.13 -0.31
C SER A 139 18.91 35.08 -1.40
N GLY A 140 17.60 35.44 -1.40
CA GLY A 140 17.00 36.35 -2.39
C GLY A 140 16.81 35.75 -3.79
N ILE A 141 16.88 34.43 -3.94
CA ILE A 141 16.95 33.73 -5.25
C ILE A 141 15.57 33.23 -5.74
N VAL A 142 14.51 33.35 -4.95
CA VAL A 142 13.22 32.67 -5.21
C VAL A 142 12.42 33.39 -6.31
N ASP A 143 12.70 32.97 -7.53
CA ASP A 143 11.86 33.17 -8.70
C ASP A 143 10.64 32.23 -8.63
N THR A 144 9.45 32.68 -9.03
CA THR A 144 8.21 31.89 -8.93
C THR A 144 8.33 30.57 -9.71
N LEU A 145 9.08 30.59 -10.81
CA LEU A 145 9.37 29.44 -11.65
C LEU A 145 10.31 28.42 -10.97
N LYS A 146 11.21 28.89 -10.09
CA LYS A 146 12.04 27.99 -9.27
C LYS A 146 11.19 27.31 -8.21
N SER A 147 10.27 28.04 -7.57
CA SER A 147 9.38 27.50 -6.54
C SER A 147 8.56 26.31 -7.04
N SER A 148 7.96 26.39 -8.22
CA SER A 148 7.17 25.29 -8.79
C SER A 148 8.04 24.08 -9.18
N MET A 149 9.25 24.29 -9.69
CA MET A 149 10.19 23.19 -9.97
C MET A 149 10.59 22.43 -8.71
N TYR A 150 10.80 23.13 -7.58
CA TYR A 150 11.11 22.48 -6.31
C TYR A 150 9.93 21.71 -5.73
N GLN A 151 8.72 22.28 -5.80
CA GLN A 151 7.49 21.58 -5.38
C GLN A 151 7.29 20.29 -6.18
N ASN A 152 7.42 20.35 -7.51
CA ASN A 152 7.33 19.16 -8.36
C ASN A 152 8.35 18.09 -7.98
N ARG A 153 9.61 18.47 -7.69
CA ARG A 153 10.64 17.51 -7.26
C ARG A 153 10.30 16.87 -5.91
N TYR A 154 9.83 17.67 -4.96
CA TYR A 154 9.46 17.18 -3.63
C TYR A 154 8.27 16.21 -3.72
N GLN A 155 7.26 16.55 -4.51
CA GLN A 155 6.13 15.67 -4.80
C GLN A 155 6.56 14.34 -5.44
N GLN A 156 7.50 14.38 -6.39
CA GLN A 156 8.07 13.17 -6.98
C GLN A 156 8.84 12.32 -5.96
N MET A 157 9.57 12.95 -5.03
CA MET A 157 10.25 12.22 -3.95
C MET A 157 9.25 11.52 -3.01
N ILE A 158 8.17 12.19 -2.61
CA ILE A 158 7.10 11.59 -1.80
C ILE A 158 6.47 10.42 -2.53
N ARG A 159 6.15 10.62 -3.82
CA ARG A 159 5.60 9.57 -4.68
C ARG A 159 6.53 8.35 -4.75
N SER A 160 7.83 8.55 -4.98
CA SER A 160 8.79 7.45 -5.04
C SER A 160 8.90 6.71 -3.71
N ALA A 161 8.93 7.43 -2.59
CA ALA A 161 8.95 6.83 -1.25
C ALA A 161 7.71 5.97 -0.99
N LEU A 162 6.53 6.47 -1.37
CA LEU A 162 5.27 5.72 -1.23
C LEU A 162 5.26 4.45 -2.09
N ILE A 163 5.74 4.53 -3.34
CA ILE A 163 5.84 3.36 -4.22
C ILE A 163 6.73 2.28 -3.60
N ILE A 164 7.88 2.66 -3.04
CA ILE A 164 8.80 1.73 -2.37
C ILE A 164 8.11 1.08 -1.17
N ALA A 165 7.51 1.88 -0.28
CA ALA A 165 6.82 1.37 0.91
C ALA A 165 5.69 0.38 0.57
N ILE A 166 4.87 0.70 -0.43
CA ILE A 166 3.81 -0.19 -0.93
C ILE A 166 4.39 -1.45 -1.56
N THR A 167 5.49 -1.34 -2.29
CA THR A 167 6.15 -2.48 -2.93
C THR A 167 6.67 -3.44 -1.87
N ASP A 168 7.36 -2.94 -0.86
CA ASP A 168 7.89 -3.72 0.26
C ASP A 168 6.76 -4.40 1.04
N LEU A 169 5.69 -3.66 1.36
CA LEU A 169 4.49 -4.21 1.99
C LEU A 169 3.89 -5.35 1.16
N THR A 170 3.72 -5.14 -0.15
CA THR A 170 3.16 -6.15 -1.07
C THR A 170 4.04 -7.40 -1.12
N LEU A 171 5.36 -7.23 -1.20
CA LEU A 171 6.32 -8.33 -1.18
C LEU A 171 6.29 -9.09 0.15
N ARG A 172 6.19 -8.40 1.29
CA ARG A 172 6.01 -9.05 2.60
C ARG A 172 4.79 -9.96 2.61
N ILE A 173 3.64 -9.48 2.10
CA ILE A 173 2.42 -10.29 2.00
C ILE A 173 2.59 -11.49 1.08
N ILE A 174 3.21 -11.31 -0.10
CA ILE A 174 3.48 -12.39 -1.06
C ILE A 174 4.33 -13.50 -0.43
N ASN A 175 5.36 -13.09 0.31
CA ASN A 175 6.35 -13.99 0.92
C ASN A 175 5.89 -14.61 2.24
N LYS A 176 4.71 -14.23 2.79
CA LYS A 176 4.16 -14.93 3.96
C LYS A 176 3.85 -16.38 3.59
N GLU A 177 4.54 -17.28 4.26
CA GLU A 177 4.16 -18.68 4.34
C GLU A 177 3.57 -18.96 5.73
N HIS A 178 2.56 -19.84 5.79
CA HIS A 178 2.03 -20.30 7.06
C HIS A 178 3.11 -21.11 7.80
N ILE A 179 3.79 -20.48 8.76
CA ILE A 179 4.49 -21.17 9.84
C ILE A 179 3.40 -21.91 10.62
N ASN A 180 3.57 -23.22 10.85
CA ASN A 180 2.58 -24.06 11.53
C ASN A 180 2.21 -23.46 12.91
N TYR A 181 1.10 -22.71 12.97
CA TYR A 181 0.58 -22.12 14.21
C TYR A 181 -0.46 -23.00 14.94
N PHE A 182 -0.69 -24.22 14.46
CA PHE A 182 -1.48 -25.21 15.18
C PHE A 182 -0.57 -26.35 15.66
N PRO A 183 -0.44 -26.56 16.99
CA PRO A 183 0.17 -27.77 17.55
C PRO A 183 -0.71 -29.01 17.34
#